data_AF-A0A4V3QW11-F1
#
_entry.id   AF-A0A4V3QW11-F1
#
_cell.length_a   1.000
_cell.length_b   1.000
_cell.length_c   1.000
_cell.angle_alpha   90.00
_cell.angle_beta   90.00
_cell.angle_gamma   90.00
#
_symmetry.space_group_name_H-M   'P 1'
#
loop_
_entity.id
_entity.type
_entity.pdbx_description
1 polymer ?
#
loop_
_entity_poly.entity_id
_entity_poly.type
_entity_poly.pdbx_seq_one_letter_code
_entity_poly.pdbx_strand_id
1 'polypeptide(L)'
;MFAPFLIAIAIACMVIGVFLPLDLASQAKTDRFYYAQFEQAAAHVERTGHLPGPAQLGVLEGRSISPLSMAAPQAASDCGSRFQTEASDRFVLSFWRGEWTECYAHPSGRTTLPMSAVAYLKEGAWQLFALLWIVAIGAIWGAIRLTRAPRPTIAAADKGE
;
A
#
# COMPACT_ATOMS: atom_id res chain seq x y z
N MET A 1 21.75 -24.44 15.02
CA MET A 1 20.28 -24.24 14.98
C MET A 1 19.86 -22.88 14.42
N PHE A 2 20.65 -21.80 14.58
CA PHE A 2 20.29 -20.45 14.10
C PHE A 2 20.44 -20.20 12.59
N ALA A 3 21.35 -20.89 11.90
CA ALA A 3 21.55 -20.72 10.45
C ALA A 3 20.30 -21.02 9.58
N PRO A 4 19.57 -22.14 9.75
CA PRO A 4 18.36 -22.40 8.95
C PRO A 4 17.25 -21.37 9.19
N PHE A 5 17.15 -20.83 10.41
CA PHE A 5 16.19 -19.77 10.74
C PHE A 5 16.49 -18.46 9.99
N LEU A 6 17.77 -18.05 9.95
CA LEU A 6 18.19 -16.87 9.18
C LEU A 6 17.97 -17.05 7.68
N ILE A 7 18.20 -18.24 7.15
CA ILE A 7 17.92 -18.57 5.74
C ILE A 7 16.42 -18.44 5.46
N ALA A 8 15.56 -18.96 6.35
CA ALA A 8 14.12 -18.85 6.20
C ALA A 8 13.64 -17.37 6.20
N ILE A 9 14.18 -16.54 7.10
CA ILE A 9 13.90 -15.09 7.11
C ILE A 9 14.34 -14.44 5.80
N ALA A 10 15.55 -14.75 5.33
CA ALA A 10 16.07 -14.18 4.08
C ALA A 10 15.18 -14.52 2.88
N ILE A 11 14.76 -15.79 2.77
CA ILE A 11 13.85 -16.24 1.70
C ILE A 11 12.52 -15.49 1.80
N ALA A 12 11.91 -15.40 2.99
CA ALA A 12 10.65 -14.70 3.19
C ALA A 12 10.75 -13.21 2.78
N CYS A 13 11.78 -12.50 3.25
CA CYS A 13 12.00 -11.10 2.90
C CYS A 13 12.25 -10.89 1.41
N MET A 14 13.01 -11.77 0.76
CA MET A 14 13.24 -11.71 -0.69
C MET A 14 11.96 -11.95 -1.49
N VAL A 15 11.16 -12.96 -1.11
CA VAL A 15 9.88 -13.22 -1.76
C VAL A 15 8.98 -12.00 -1.66
N ILE A 16 8.79 -11.45 -0.46
CA ILE A 16 7.97 -10.25 -0.27
C ILE A 16 8.55 -9.06 -1.07
N GLY A 17 9.87 -8.83 -0.99
CA GLY A 17 10.53 -7.75 -1.71
C GLY A 17 10.36 -7.83 -3.23
N VAL A 18 10.42 -9.04 -3.81
CA VAL A 18 10.24 -9.25 -5.26
C VAL A 18 8.79 -9.04 -5.69
N PHE A 19 7.82 -9.50 -4.90
CA PHE A 19 6.40 -9.40 -5.27
C PHE A 19 5.76 -8.05 -4.90
N LEU A 20 6.33 -7.29 -3.97
CA LEU A 20 5.78 -6.01 -3.52
C LEU A 20 5.49 -5.03 -4.67
N PRO A 21 6.41 -4.77 -5.64
CA PRO A 21 6.12 -3.85 -6.75
C PRO A 21 4.96 -4.32 -7.65
N LEU A 22 4.78 -5.63 -7.82
CA LEU A 22 3.69 -6.20 -8.62
C LEU A 22 2.35 -6.00 -7.91
N ASP A 23 2.33 -6.19 -6.60
CA ASP A 23 1.14 -5.98 -5.79
C ASP A 23 0.74 -4.50 -5.77
N LEU A 24 1.71 -3.59 -5.59
CA LEU A 24 1.47 -2.14 -5.68
C LEU A 24 0.93 -1.71 -7.06
N ALA A 25 1.40 -2.32 -8.14
CA ALA A 25 0.88 -2.06 -9.48
C ALA A 25 -0.57 -2.56 -9.65
N SER A 26 -0.90 -3.72 -9.08
CA SER A 26 -2.26 -4.27 -9.04
C SER A 26 -3.22 -3.39 -8.23
N GLN A 27 -2.76 -2.89 -7.08
CA GLN A 27 -3.51 -1.96 -6.23
C GLN A 27 -3.76 -0.64 -6.97
N ALA A 28 -2.72 -0.04 -7.57
CA ALA A 28 -2.86 1.18 -8.36
C ALA A 28 -3.84 1.02 -9.54
N LYS A 29 -3.88 -0.15 -10.19
CA LYS A 29 -4.87 -0.44 -11.24
C LYS A 29 -6.29 -0.44 -10.66
N THR A 30 -6.47 -1.01 -9.47
CA THR A 30 -7.76 -1.04 -8.76
C THR A 30 -8.20 0.37 -8.37
N ASP A 31 -7.29 1.20 -7.89
CA ASP A 31 -7.57 2.58 -7.49
C ASP A 31 -7.98 3.47 -8.66
N ARG A 32 -7.45 3.23 -9.86
CA ARG A 32 -7.93 3.91 -11.08
C ARG A 32 -9.41 3.61 -11.38
N PHE A 33 -9.88 2.40 -11.06
CA PHE A 33 -11.30 2.08 -11.21
C PHE A 33 -12.15 2.83 -10.18
N TYR A 34 -11.70 2.92 -8.93
CA TYR A 34 -12.39 3.72 -7.92
C TYR A 34 -12.40 5.21 -8.26
N TYR A 35 -11.29 5.73 -8.78
CA TYR A 35 -11.21 7.10 -9.28
C TYR A 35 -12.21 7.36 -10.41
N ALA A 36 -12.32 6.45 -11.39
CA ALA A 36 -13.33 6.57 -12.44
C ALA A 36 -14.78 6.53 -11.89
N GLN A 37 -15.05 5.72 -10.85
CA GLN A 37 -16.35 5.73 -10.18
C GLN A 37 -16.61 7.05 -9.45
N PHE A 38 -15.60 7.67 -8.83
CA PHE A 38 -15.71 9.00 -8.24
C PHE A 38 -16.03 10.07 -9.27
N GLU A 39 -15.35 10.07 -10.42
CA GLU A 39 -15.63 11.02 -11.49
C GLU A 39 -17.06 10.88 -12.01
N GLN A 40 -17.53 9.64 -12.20
CA GLN A 40 -18.92 9.37 -12.60
C GLN A 40 -19.92 9.81 -11.53
N ALA A 41 -19.61 9.58 -10.26
CA ALA A 41 -20.44 10.01 -9.14
C ALA A 41 -20.53 11.52 -9.06
N ALA A 42 -19.40 12.22 -9.19
CA ALA A 42 -19.33 13.67 -9.17
C ALA A 42 -20.09 14.29 -10.34
N ALA A 43 -19.95 13.73 -11.55
CA ALA A 43 -20.72 14.16 -12.71
C ALA A 43 -22.23 13.89 -12.57
N HIS A 44 -22.63 12.86 -11.81
CA HIS A 44 -24.03 12.64 -11.46
C HIS A 44 -24.52 13.71 -10.49
N VAL A 45 -23.80 13.91 -9.39
CA VAL A 45 -24.11 14.92 -8.36
C VAL A 45 -24.18 16.33 -8.94
N GLU A 46 -23.25 16.70 -9.82
CA GLU A 46 -23.27 18.02 -10.45
C GLU A 46 -24.52 18.23 -11.31
N ARG A 47 -25.06 17.16 -11.92
CA ARG A 47 -26.27 17.24 -12.75
C ARG A 47 -27.57 17.15 -11.95
N THR A 48 -27.62 16.31 -10.92
CA THR A 48 -28.86 15.99 -10.20
C THR A 48 -28.96 16.63 -8.82
N GLY A 49 -27.84 17.08 -8.25
CA GLY A 49 -27.73 17.53 -6.86
C GLY A 49 -27.80 16.39 -5.83
N HIS A 50 -27.89 15.14 -6.26
CA HIS A 50 -28.10 13.98 -5.38
C HIS A 50 -26.99 12.94 -5.56
N LEU A 51 -26.72 12.17 -4.51
CA LEU A 51 -25.79 11.04 -4.59
C LEU A 51 -26.38 9.92 -5.46
N PRO A 52 -25.58 9.32 -6.36
CA PRO A 52 -26.05 8.19 -7.14
C PRO A 52 -26.29 6.96 -6.26
N GLY A 53 -27.31 6.18 -6.60
CA GLY A 53 -27.57 4.90 -5.96
C GLY A 53 -26.53 3.84 -6.35
N PRO A 54 -26.39 2.73 -5.58
CA PRO A 54 -25.39 1.68 -5.84
C PRO A 54 -25.47 1.09 -7.26
N ALA A 55 -26.68 0.97 -7.81
CA ALA A 55 -26.92 0.43 -9.15
C ALA A 55 -26.48 1.37 -10.28
N GLN A 56 -26.28 2.66 -10.00
CA GLN A 56 -26.01 3.69 -11.01
C GLN A 56 -24.52 3.91 -11.26
N LEU A 57 -23.65 3.41 -10.37
CA LEU A 57 -22.20 3.66 -10.38
C LEU A 57 -21.38 2.66 -11.20
N GLY A 58 -22.03 1.79 -12.00
CA GLY A 58 -21.31 0.81 -12.83
C GLY A 58 -20.39 -0.08 -11.98
N VAL A 59 -20.97 -1.00 -11.23
CA VAL A 59 -20.22 -1.86 -10.32
C VAL A 59 -19.41 -2.88 -11.12
N LEU A 60 -18.08 -2.82 -11.05
CA LEU A 60 -17.26 -4.02 -11.28
C LEU A 60 -17.56 -4.96 -10.12
N GLU A 61 -17.97 -6.20 -10.39
CA GLU A 61 -18.36 -7.17 -9.37
C GLU A 61 -17.37 -7.21 -8.19
N GLY A 62 -17.83 -6.86 -6.98
CA GLY A 62 -17.00 -6.78 -5.77
C GLY A 62 -16.19 -5.50 -5.55
N ARG A 63 -16.32 -4.46 -6.39
CA ARG A 63 -15.57 -3.19 -6.28
C ARG A 63 -16.49 -1.97 -6.46
N SER A 64 -17.07 -1.52 -5.37
CA SER A 64 -17.95 -0.34 -5.32
C SER A 64 -17.45 0.67 -4.30
N ILE A 65 -17.62 1.97 -4.60
CA ILE A 65 -17.45 3.07 -3.64
C ILE A 65 -18.65 3.28 -2.70
N SER A 66 -19.57 2.31 -2.60
CA SER A 66 -20.71 2.40 -1.67
C SER A 66 -20.35 1.88 -0.28
N PRO A 67 -20.78 2.56 0.81
CA PRO A 67 -21.56 3.80 0.83
C PRO A 67 -20.73 5.05 0.49
N LEU A 68 -21.32 5.95 -0.29
CA LEU A 68 -20.74 7.24 -0.69
C LEU A 68 -21.38 8.36 0.12
N SER A 69 -20.59 9.31 0.60
CA SER A 69 -21.03 10.54 1.27
C SER A 69 -20.55 11.78 0.52
N MET A 70 -21.24 12.90 0.74
CA MET A 70 -20.92 14.20 0.16
C MET A 70 -20.81 15.23 1.27
N ALA A 71 -19.74 16.03 1.23
CA ALA A 71 -19.53 17.13 2.14
C ALA A 71 -19.16 18.40 1.38
N ALA A 72 -19.40 19.55 2.01
CA ALA A 72 -18.77 20.79 1.56
C ALA A 72 -17.24 20.67 1.68
N PRO A 73 -16.44 21.28 0.80
CA PRO A 73 -14.98 21.11 0.79
C PRO A 73 -14.30 21.40 2.12
N GLN A 74 -14.77 22.42 2.83
CA GLN A 74 -14.24 22.83 4.14
C GLN A 74 -14.70 21.94 5.30
N ALA A 75 -15.72 21.11 5.08
CA ALA A 75 -16.31 20.23 6.08
C ALA A 75 -15.93 18.75 5.90
N ALA A 76 -15.04 18.44 4.95
CA ALA A 76 -14.58 17.08 4.66
C ALA A 76 -13.55 16.57 5.68
N SER A 77 -13.92 16.54 6.97
CA SER A 77 -13.05 16.14 8.09
C SER A 77 -12.52 14.72 7.97
N ASP A 78 -13.27 13.85 7.28
CA ASP A 78 -12.97 12.42 7.22
C ASP A 78 -11.84 12.09 6.24
N CYS A 79 -11.38 13.06 5.43
CA CYS A 79 -10.36 12.88 4.39
C CYS A 79 -8.91 12.94 4.89
N GLY A 80 -8.72 13.08 6.21
CA GLY A 80 -7.41 13.24 6.82
C GLY A 80 -6.74 14.59 6.49
N SER A 81 -5.64 14.89 7.18
CA SER A 81 -4.97 16.20 7.10
C SER A 81 -4.15 16.43 5.83
N ARG A 82 -3.88 15.38 5.05
CA ARG A 82 -3.08 15.45 3.81
C ARG A 82 -3.91 15.77 2.58
N PHE A 83 -5.22 15.56 2.63
CA PHE A 83 -6.11 15.90 1.53
C PHE A 83 -6.26 17.41 1.44
N GLN A 84 -6.06 17.95 0.24
CA GLN A 84 -6.16 19.38 -0.01
C GLN A 84 -7.14 19.62 -1.14
N THR A 85 -8.14 20.46 -0.90
CA THR A 85 -9.07 20.94 -1.92
C THR A 85 -8.53 22.20 -2.59
N GLU A 86 -9.08 22.54 -3.75
CA GLU A 86 -8.86 23.82 -4.41
C GLU A 86 -10.02 24.78 -4.16
N ALA A 87 -9.77 26.08 -4.34
CA ALA A 87 -10.81 27.10 -4.19
C ALA A 87 -11.96 26.95 -5.21
N SER A 88 -11.70 26.27 -6.33
CA SER A 88 -12.70 25.95 -7.35
C SER A 88 -13.62 24.80 -6.95
N ASP A 89 -13.25 24.01 -5.94
CA ASP A 89 -14.02 22.84 -5.55
C ASP A 89 -15.34 23.21 -4.90
N ARG A 90 -16.40 22.52 -5.32
CA ARG A 90 -17.78 22.77 -4.87
C ARG A 90 -18.22 21.78 -3.82
N PHE A 91 -17.75 20.54 -3.92
CA PHE A 91 -18.06 19.47 -2.98
C PHE A 91 -16.94 18.44 -2.98
N VAL A 92 -16.91 17.64 -1.93
CA VAL A 92 -16.03 16.48 -1.78
C VAL A 92 -16.90 15.26 -1.63
N LEU A 93 -16.58 14.22 -2.40
CA LEU A 93 -17.13 12.89 -2.25
C LEU A 93 -16.18 12.04 -1.42
N SER A 94 -16.74 11.19 -0.57
CA SER A 94 -15.95 10.28 0.25
C SER A 94 -16.61 8.92 0.40
N PHE A 95 -15.81 7.86 0.46
CA PHE A 95 -16.29 6.52 0.80
C PHE A 95 -15.36 5.80 1.76
N TRP A 96 -15.91 4.87 2.54
CA TRP A 96 -15.16 4.10 3.52
C TRP A 96 -14.59 2.82 2.92
N ARG A 97 -13.28 2.62 3.00
CA ARG A 97 -12.56 1.44 2.49
C ARG A 97 -11.91 0.67 3.63
N GLY A 98 -12.74 0.03 4.45
CA GLY A 98 -12.30 -0.84 5.54
C GLY A 98 -11.73 -0.08 6.73
N GLU A 99 -10.54 0.49 6.58
CA GLU A 99 -9.81 1.18 7.67
C GLU A 99 -9.57 2.67 7.41
N TRP A 100 -9.75 3.14 6.18
CA TRP A 100 -9.59 4.56 5.85
C TRP A 100 -10.67 5.07 4.90
N THR A 101 -10.87 6.38 4.92
CA THR A 101 -11.77 7.09 4.01
C THR A 101 -11.01 7.55 2.78
N GLU A 102 -11.55 7.24 1.61
CA GLU A 102 -11.05 7.77 0.34
C GLU A 102 -11.87 8.99 -0.05
N CYS A 103 -11.21 10.02 -0.57
CA CYS A 103 -11.85 11.28 -0.92
C CYS A 103 -11.52 11.73 -2.34
N TYR A 104 -12.46 12.49 -2.91
CA TYR A 104 -12.38 13.08 -4.24
C TYR A 104 -13.02 14.47 -4.22
N ALA A 105 -12.27 15.51 -4.62
CA ALA A 105 -12.76 16.88 -4.74
C ALA A 105 -13.17 17.19 -6.18
N HIS A 106 -14.32 17.84 -6.35
CA HIS A 106 -14.83 18.24 -7.67
C HIS A 106 -14.94 19.77 -7.79
N PRO A 107 -14.49 20.40 -8.89
CA PRO A 107 -14.02 19.79 -10.14
C PRO A 107 -12.51 19.60 -10.28
N SER A 108 -11.70 19.90 -9.26
CA SER A 108 -10.23 19.83 -9.37
C SER A 108 -9.70 18.40 -9.63
N GLY A 109 -10.48 17.36 -9.31
CA GLY A 109 -10.07 15.97 -9.47
C GLY A 109 -9.07 15.52 -8.41
N ARG A 110 -8.83 16.31 -7.36
CA ARG A 110 -7.92 15.93 -6.29
C ARG A 110 -8.48 14.75 -5.52
N THR A 111 -7.64 13.75 -5.25
CA THR A 111 -8.04 12.53 -4.57
C THR A 111 -6.97 12.02 -3.61
N THR A 112 -7.37 11.23 -2.63
CA THR A 112 -6.47 10.44 -1.78
C THR A 112 -6.00 9.15 -2.43
N LEU A 113 -6.60 8.73 -3.56
CA LEU A 113 -6.27 7.47 -4.22
C LEU A 113 -4.91 7.51 -4.95
N PRO A 114 -3.93 6.66 -4.59
CA PRO A 114 -2.66 6.55 -5.30
C PRO A 114 -2.80 5.81 -6.65
N MET A 115 -3.04 6.56 -7.72
CA MET A 115 -3.27 6.01 -9.07
C MET A 115 -2.05 5.36 -9.76
N SER A 116 -0.90 5.27 -9.07
CA SER A 116 0.32 4.67 -9.62
C SER A 116 1.15 3.99 -8.53
N ALA A 117 1.91 2.95 -8.92
CA ALA A 117 2.86 2.30 -8.02
C ALA A 117 3.93 3.28 -7.49
N VAL A 118 4.27 4.31 -8.27
CA VAL A 118 5.21 5.36 -7.85
C VAL A 118 4.62 6.22 -6.73
N ALA A 119 3.31 6.49 -6.74
CA ALA A 119 2.63 7.20 -5.66
C ALA A 119 2.71 6.39 -4.36
N TYR A 120 2.39 5.10 -4.41
CA TYR A 120 2.56 4.18 -3.28
C TYR A 120 4.00 4.15 -2.74
N LEU A 121 5.00 4.11 -3.63
CA LEU A 121 6.40 4.16 -3.21
C LEU A 121 6.71 5.46 -2.48
N LYS A 122 6.27 6.62 -2.98
CA LYS A 122 6.47 7.92 -2.34
C LYS A 122 5.73 8.06 -0.99
N GLU A 123 4.61 7.36 -0.82
CA GLU A 123 3.83 7.36 0.43
C GLU A 123 4.43 6.52 1.55
N GLY A 124 5.51 5.76 1.28
CA GLY A 124 6.28 5.06 2.30
C GLY A 124 6.57 3.59 1.96
N ALA A 125 5.96 3.03 0.92
CA ALA A 125 6.24 1.65 0.52
C ALA A 125 7.72 1.44 0.11
N TRP A 126 8.43 2.51 -0.28
CA TRP A 126 9.87 2.45 -0.53
C TRP A 126 10.67 2.07 0.73
N GLN A 127 10.25 2.53 1.91
CA GLN A 127 10.94 2.26 3.17
C GLN A 127 10.82 0.79 3.53
N LEU A 128 9.60 0.25 3.40
CA LEU A 128 9.35 -1.18 3.59
C LEU A 128 10.17 -2.02 2.61
N PHE A 129 10.17 -1.65 1.32
CA PHE A 129 10.97 -2.33 0.30
C PHE A 129 12.46 -2.34 0.69
N ALA A 130 13.03 -1.19 1.05
CA ALA A 130 14.43 -1.08 1.45
C ALA A 130 14.75 -1.92 2.71
N LEU A 131 13.88 -1.88 3.72
CA LEU A 131 14.04 -2.67 4.95
C LEU A 131 14.04 -4.18 4.68
N LEU A 132 13.15 -4.67 3.82
CA LEU A 132 13.10 -6.08 3.44
C LEU A 132 14.44 -6.55 2.84
N TRP A 133 15.04 -5.75 1.95
CA TRP A 133 16.34 -6.07 1.35
C TRP A 133 17.49 -6.00 2.35
N ILE A 134 17.50 -5.00 3.25
CA ILE A 134 18.51 -4.88 4.30
C ILE A 134 18.46 -6.10 5.22
N VAL A 135 17.26 -6.51 5.66
CA VAL A 135 17.07 -7.69 6.51
C VAL A 135 17.50 -8.96 5.78
N ALA A 136 17.13 -9.13 4.51
CA ALA A 136 17.54 -10.29 3.72
C ALA A 136 19.07 -10.41 3.60
N ILE A 137 19.75 -9.32 3.26
CA ILE A 137 21.21 -9.28 3.13
C ILE A 137 21.88 -9.56 4.48
N GLY A 138 21.40 -8.93 5.56
CA GLY A 138 21.90 -9.15 6.92
C GLY A 138 21.74 -10.61 7.37
N ALA A 139 20.59 -11.22 7.08
CA ALA A 139 20.31 -12.61 7.41
C ALA A 139 21.19 -13.59 6.63
N ILE A 140 21.40 -13.36 5.33
CA ILE A 140 22.33 -14.15 4.50
C ILE A 140 23.75 -14.05 5.05
N TRP A 141 24.23 -12.83 5.34
CA TRP A 141 25.56 -12.62 5.88
C TRP A 141 25.75 -13.31 7.24
N GLY A 142 24.76 -13.22 8.13
CA GLY A 142 24.75 -13.91 9.41
C GLY A 142 24.79 -15.44 9.26
N ALA A 143 24.00 -16.00 8.33
CA ALA A 143 24.01 -17.42 8.04
C ALA A 143 25.37 -17.90 7.51
N ILE A 144 26.01 -17.13 6.62
CA ILE A 144 27.35 -17.44 6.10
C ILE A 144 28.39 -17.42 7.23
N ARG A 145 28.33 -16.43 8.13
CA ARG A 145 29.27 -16.35 9.27
C ARG A 145 29.10 -17.52 10.24
N LEU A 146 27.88 -17.95 10.52
CA LEU A 146 27.61 -19.08 11.42
C LEU A 146 27.98 -20.43 10.81
N THR A 147 27.97 -20.56 9.48
CA THR A 147 28.37 -21.78 8.76
C THR A 147 29.87 -21.86 8.51
N ARG A 148 30.56 -20.71 8.40
CA ARG A 148 32.02 -20.60 8.25
C ARG A 148 32.78 -20.45 9.58
N ALA A 149 32.10 -20.47 10.72
CA ALA A 149 32.77 -20.47 12.01
C ALA A 149 33.75 -21.66 12.08
N PRO A 150 35.04 -21.43 12.38
CA PRO A 150 36.03 -22.50 12.42
C PRO A 150 35.55 -23.57 13.39
N ARG A 151 35.45 -24.81 12.92
CA ARG A 151 35.32 -25.97 13.82
C ARG A 151 36.45 -25.83 14.83
N PRO A 152 36.20 -25.89 16.15
CA PRO A 152 37.30 -26.02 17.09
C PRO A 152 38.05 -27.29 16.67
N THR A 153 39.27 -27.10 16.17
CA THR A 153 40.22 -28.16 15.95
C THR A 153 40.34 -28.83 17.30
N ILE A 154 39.81 -30.04 17.43
CA ILE A 154 40.11 -30.91 18.56
C ILE A 154 41.61 -31.18 18.39
N ALA A 155 42.43 -30.31 18.97
CA ALA A 155 43.85 -30.53 19.08
C ALA A 155 43.97 -31.87 19.81
N ALA A 156 44.55 -32.83 19.10
CA ALA A 156 44.88 -34.14 19.63
C ALA A 156 45.57 -33.94 20.99
N ALA A 157 44.90 -34.35 22.06
CA ALA A 157 45.56 -34.67 23.30
C ALA A 157 46.22 -36.04 23.09
N ASP A 158 47.26 -36.05 22.26
CA ASP A 158 48.37 -36.98 22.41
C ASP A 158 49.18 -36.49 23.61
N LYS A 159 48.89 -37.04 24.78
CA LYS A 159 49.85 -37.13 25.88
C LYS A 159 49.71 -38.53 26.43
N GLY A 160 50.66 -39.37 26.03
CA GLY A 160 50.81 -40.72 26.51
C GLY A 160 51.01 -40.78 28.02
N GLU A 161 50.58 -41.93 28.56
CA GLU A 161 51.33 -42.81 29.45
C GLU A 161 50.66 -44.20 29.41
#